data_AF-A0A7J7HTK7-F1
#
_entry.id   AF-A0A7J7HTK7-F1
#
_cell.length_a   1.000
_cell.length_b   1.000
_cell.length_c   1.000
_cell.angle_alpha   90.00
_cell.angle_beta   90.00
_cell.angle_gamma   90.00
#
_symmetry.space_group_name_H-M   'P 1'
#
loop_
_entity.id
_entity.type
_entity.pdbx_description
1 polymer ?
#
loop_
_entity_poly.entity_id
_entity_poly.type
_entity_poly.pdbx_seq_one_letter_code
_entity_poly.pdbx_strand_id
1 'polypeptide(L)'
;MGQTASTAAVPRRRETDHSHRSRHTSTVSISPMHARENESQIHDVIIDDDVFSDYISNLPDECLASIFMSLGSGDRKRCSLVCRRWLGVEGQSRHRLSLNAQSDLLSMIPALFSRFDSVTKLALKCDRRSASIGDDALILISLRCRI
;
A
#
# COMPACT_ATOMS: atom_id res chain seq x y z
N MET A 1 -21.37 4.16 66.07
CA MET A 1 -22.74 4.22 65.48
C MET A 1 -22.56 4.81 64.08
N GLY A 2 -22.42 4.09 62.98
CA GLY A 2 -22.90 2.77 62.59
C GLY A 2 -24.01 2.96 61.56
N GLN A 3 -23.71 2.82 60.26
CA GLN A 3 -24.59 2.54 59.10
C GLN A 3 -23.69 2.16 57.91
N THR A 4 -23.48 0.85 57.67
CA THR A 4 -24.18 -0.06 56.73
C THR A 4 -23.53 -0.11 55.35
N ALA A 5 -22.71 -1.15 55.19
CA ALA A 5 -22.37 -1.78 53.93
C ALA A 5 -23.53 -2.70 53.49
N SER A 6 -23.74 -2.81 52.18
CA SER A 6 -24.49 -3.92 51.59
C SER A 6 -23.62 -4.67 50.59
N THR A 7 -23.58 -5.97 50.82
CA THR A 7 -22.85 -7.03 50.12
C THR A 7 -23.69 -7.56 48.95
N ALA A 8 -23.03 -8.00 47.88
CA ALA A 8 -23.47 -9.19 47.15
C ALA A 8 -22.26 -9.91 46.54
N ALA A 9 -22.17 -11.20 46.88
CA ALA A 9 -21.10 -12.13 46.53
C ALA A 9 -21.26 -12.74 45.12
N VAL A 10 -20.14 -13.34 44.69
CA VAL A 10 -19.77 -13.92 43.39
C VAL A 10 -20.58 -15.19 43.04
N PRO A 11 -20.68 -15.58 41.75
CA PRO A 11 -19.92 -16.77 41.35
C PRO A 11 -19.21 -16.66 39.99
N ARG A 12 -18.13 -17.45 39.88
CA ARG A 12 -17.31 -17.71 38.70
C ARG A 12 -18.13 -18.33 37.56
N ARG A 13 -17.80 -18.01 36.31
CA ARG A 13 -17.89 -18.96 35.19
C ARG A 13 -16.74 -18.72 34.20
N ARG A 14 -15.83 -19.69 34.12
CA ARG A 14 -15.00 -19.92 32.94
C ARG A 14 -15.93 -20.50 31.88
N GLU A 15 -15.92 -19.92 30.68
CA GLU A 15 -16.39 -20.65 29.51
C GLU A 15 -15.42 -20.38 28.36
N THR A 16 -14.86 -21.49 27.91
CA THR A 16 -13.93 -21.64 26.81
C THR A 16 -14.81 -21.93 25.61
N ASP A 17 -15.06 -20.96 24.74
CA ASP A 17 -15.77 -21.23 23.49
C ASP A 17 -14.87 -21.00 22.28
N HIS A 18 -14.47 -22.15 21.75
CA HIS A 18 -14.05 -22.34 20.38
C HIS A 18 -15.25 -22.15 19.46
N SER A 19 -15.17 -21.21 18.51
CA SER A 19 -16.03 -21.31 17.31
C SER A 19 -15.55 -20.44 16.15
N HIS A 20 -15.02 -21.15 15.15
CA HIS A 20 -15.28 -20.95 13.73
C HIS A 20 -14.66 -19.75 13.01
N ARG A 21 -13.37 -19.95 12.72
CA ARG A 21 -12.70 -19.55 11.47
C ARG A 21 -13.56 -19.88 10.23
N SER A 22 -14.31 -18.91 9.71
CA SER A 22 -14.82 -19.00 8.33
C SER A 22 -13.73 -18.57 7.37
N ARG A 23 -12.97 -19.54 6.86
CA ARG A 23 -12.14 -19.38 5.66
C ARG A 23 -13.04 -19.71 4.47
N HIS A 24 -13.43 -18.70 3.72
CA HIS A 24 -13.93 -18.89 2.36
C HIS A 24 -12.73 -19.24 1.48
N THR A 25 -12.35 -20.52 1.48
CA THR A 25 -11.45 -21.09 0.48
C THR A 25 -12.36 -21.79 -0.53
N SER A 26 -12.74 -21.06 -1.57
CA SER A 26 -13.43 -21.63 -2.73
C SER A 26 -12.43 -22.49 -3.51
N THR A 27 -12.39 -23.79 -3.23
CA THR A 27 -11.72 -24.77 -4.09
C THR A 27 -12.67 -25.16 -5.21
N VAL A 28 -12.40 -24.67 -6.42
CA VAL A 28 -13.11 -25.09 -7.64
C VAL A 28 -12.65 -26.50 -7.98
N SER A 29 -13.62 -27.40 -8.15
CA SER A 29 -13.41 -28.78 -8.60
C SER A 29 -13.02 -28.76 -10.09
N ILE A 30 -11.82 -29.20 -10.41
CA ILE A 30 -11.37 -29.37 -11.81
C ILE A 30 -11.73 -30.78 -12.25
N SER A 31 -12.65 -30.90 -13.21
CA SER A 31 -12.95 -32.18 -13.87
C SER A 31 -11.85 -32.56 -14.87
N PRO A 32 -11.55 -33.87 -15.08
CA PRO A 32 -10.54 -34.28 -16.04
C PRO A 32 -11.01 -33.97 -17.47
N MET A 33 -10.13 -33.34 -18.26
CA MET A 33 -10.35 -33.12 -19.69
C MET A 33 -10.30 -34.45 -20.45
N HIS A 34 -11.39 -34.79 -21.13
CA HIS A 34 -11.39 -35.87 -22.12
C HIS A 34 -10.64 -35.40 -23.37
N ALA A 35 -9.55 -36.07 -23.71
CA ALA A 35 -8.88 -35.89 -24.99
C ALA A 35 -9.83 -36.33 -26.12
N ARG A 36 -10.18 -35.39 -26.99
CA ARG A 36 -10.77 -35.69 -28.29
C ARG A 36 -9.81 -35.16 -29.35
N GLU A 37 -9.05 -36.07 -29.91
CA GLU A 37 -8.33 -35.84 -31.16
C GLU A 37 -9.38 -35.64 -32.25
N ASN A 38 -9.35 -34.46 -32.88
CA ASN A 38 -9.98 -34.24 -34.16
C ASN A 38 -9.07 -33.28 -34.93
N GLU A 39 -8.21 -33.87 -35.75
CA GLU A 39 -7.55 -33.18 -36.85
C GLU A 39 -8.61 -32.80 -37.88
N SER A 40 -8.88 -31.50 -38.02
CA SER A 40 -9.35 -30.96 -39.30
C SER A 40 -9.32 -29.43 -39.30
N GLN A 41 -8.61 -28.91 -40.30
CA GLN A 41 -8.66 -27.56 -40.86
C GLN A 41 -7.86 -26.49 -40.10
N ILE A 42 -6.59 -26.41 -40.50
CA ILE A 42 -5.75 -25.21 -40.43
C ILE A 42 -6.48 -24.12 -41.21
N HIS A 43 -7.33 -23.38 -40.52
CA HIS A 43 -7.65 -22.02 -40.92
C HIS A 43 -6.39 -21.20 -40.59
N ASP A 44 -5.83 -20.50 -41.58
CA ASP A 44 -4.79 -19.49 -41.39
C ASP A 44 -5.27 -18.47 -40.35
N VAL A 45 -5.03 -18.77 -39.08
CA VAL A 45 -4.96 -17.77 -38.04
C VAL A 45 -3.61 -17.15 -38.30
N ILE A 46 -3.61 -15.95 -38.87
CA ILE A 46 -2.53 -15.00 -38.67
C ILE A 46 -2.37 -14.95 -37.15
N ILE A 47 -1.43 -15.73 -36.63
CA ILE A 47 -0.91 -15.55 -35.29
C ILE A 47 -0.15 -14.24 -35.43
N ASP A 48 -0.88 -13.15 -35.32
CA ASP A 48 -0.29 -11.85 -35.07
C ASP A 48 0.58 -12.09 -33.85
N ASP A 49 1.86 -11.81 -33.99
CA ASP A 49 2.88 -11.92 -32.95
C ASP A 49 2.62 -10.87 -31.84
N ASP A 50 1.34 -10.61 -31.50
CA ASP A 50 0.85 -9.92 -30.31
C ASP A 50 1.00 -10.86 -29.12
N VAL A 51 2.26 -11.23 -28.88
CA VAL A 51 2.79 -11.78 -27.66
C VAL A 51 2.47 -10.77 -26.56
N PHE A 52 1.28 -10.87 -25.96
CA PHE A 52 0.87 -10.18 -24.72
C PHE A 52 1.54 -8.82 -24.55
N SER A 53 1.31 -7.89 -25.48
CA SER A 53 1.91 -6.56 -25.37
C SER A 53 1.46 -5.94 -24.04
N ASP A 54 2.41 -5.66 -23.14
CA ASP A 54 2.10 -5.04 -21.86
C ASP A 54 1.68 -3.59 -22.12
N TYR A 55 0.38 -3.40 -22.33
CA TYR A 55 -0.23 -2.11 -22.62
C TYR A 55 0.11 -1.06 -21.54
N ILE A 56 0.32 -1.47 -20.29
CA ILE A 56 0.68 -0.52 -19.22
C ILE A 56 2.13 -0.04 -19.40
N SER A 57 3.03 -0.91 -19.86
CA SER A 57 4.41 -0.53 -20.17
C SER A 57 4.52 0.47 -21.33
N ASN A 58 3.52 0.52 -22.22
CA ASN A 58 3.47 1.45 -23.35
C ASN A 58 2.82 2.80 -23.02
N LEU A 59 2.15 2.94 -21.87
CA LEU A 59 1.55 4.22 -21.48
C LEU A 59 2.63 5.30 -21.27
N PRO A 60 2.38 6.57 -21.57
CA PRO A 60 3.18 7.68 -21.07
C PRO A 60 3.15 7.79 -19.53
N ASP A 61 4.17 8.41 -18.94
CA ASP A 61 4.31 8.51 -17.48
C ASP A 61 3.20 9.38 -16.86
N GLU A 62 2.70 10.40 -17.56
CA GLU A 62 1.57 11.24 -17.15
C GLU A 62 0.24 10.46 -17.10
N CYS A 63 0.04 9.52 -18.01
CA CYS A 63 -1.12 8.63 -17.99
C CYS A 63 -1.01 7.65 -16.83
N LEU A 64 0.17 7.07 -16.61
CA LEU A 64 0.43 6.18 -15.48
C LEU A 64 0.28 6.91 -14.13
N ALA A 65 0.75 8.16 -14.04
CA ALA A 65 0.54 9.01 -12.88
C ALA A 65 -0.95 9.28 -12.62
N SER A 66 -1.72 9.54 -13.68
CA SER A 66 -3.18 9.74 -13.59
C SER A 66 -3.88 8.50 -13.04
N ILE A 67 -3.46 7.31 -13.45
CA ILE A 67 -3.93 6.04 -12.86
C ILE A 67 -3.55 5.96 -11.39
N PHE A 68 -2.30 6.26 -11.01
CA PHE A 68 -1.92 6.25 -9.60
C PHE A 68 -2.74 7.23 -8.74
N MET A 69 -3.24 8.34 -9.29
CA MET A 69 -4.08 9.28 -8.53
C MET A 69 -5.44 8.71 -8.17
N SER A 70 -5.96 7.76 -8.94
CA SER A 70 -7.24 7.10 -8.64
C SER A 70 -7.12 6.00 -7.57
N LEU A 71 -5.89 5.61 -7.22
CA LEU A 71 -5.61 4.56 -6.25
C LEU A 71 -5.52 5.10 -4.81
N GLY A 72 -5.93 4.25 -3.86
CA GLY A 72 -5.71 4.50 -2.44
C GLY A 72 -4.22 4.53 -2.06
N SER A 73 -3.89 5.13 -0.92
CA SER A 73 -2.50 5.29 -0.46
C SER A 73 -1.74 3.96 -0.29
N GLY A 74 -2.44 2.91 0.12
CA GLY A 74 -1.91 1.55 0.24
C GLY A 74 -1.54 0.95 -1.12
N ASP A 75 -2.44 1.07 -2.10
CA ASP A 75 -2.23 0.56 -3.45
C ASP A 75 -1.13 1.30 -4.18
N ARG A 76 -1.11 2.63 -4.10
CA ARG A 76 -0.01 3.45 -4.63
C ARG A 76 1.34 3.00 -4.10
N LYS A 77 1.43 2.71 -2.80
CA LYS A 77 2.68 2.21 -2.19
C LYS A 77 3.06 0.82 -2.72
N ARG A 78 2.10 -0.03 -3.11
CA ARG A 78 2.39 -1.32 -3.75
C ARG A 78 2.82 -1.15 -5.21
N CYS A 79 2.21 -0.22 -5.94
CA CYS A 79 2.59 0.12 -7.31
C CYS A 79 4.06 0.52 -7.42
N SER A 80 4.58 1.29 -6.45
CA SER A 80 5.99 1.69 -6.46
C SER A 80 6.99 0.54 -6.28
N LEU A 81 6.53 -0.68 -5.98
CA LEU A 81 7.37 -1.87 -5.87
C LEU A 81 7.38 -2.76 -7.12
N VAL A 82 6.53 -2.46 -8.12
CA VAL A 82 6.39 -3.29 -9.33
C VAL A 82 7.65 -3.24 -10.19
N CYS A 83 8.10 -2.04 -10.53
CA CYS A 83 9.32 -1.82 -11.30
C CYS A 83 9.91 -0.42 -11.05
N ARG A 84 11.13 -0.16 -11.54
CA ARG A 84 11.82 1.13 -11.37
C ARG A 84 11.05 2.30 -11.98
N ARG A 85 10.38 2.09 -13.12
CA ARG A 85 9.57 3.11 -13.79
C ARG A 85 8.40 3.53 -12.88
N TRP A 86 7.67 2.56 -12.34
CA TRP A 86 6.55 2.82 -11.44
C TRP A 86 7.00 3.46 -10.12
N LEU A 87 8.18 3.08 -9.60
CA LEU A 87 8.77 3.72 -8.43
C LEU A 87 8.98 5.23 -8.64
N GLY A 88 9.51 5.61 -9.81
CA GLY A 88 9.74 7.01 -10.20
C GLY A 88 8.45 7.78 -10.37
N VAL A 89 7.54 7.27 -11.21
CA VAL A 89 6.25 7.91 -11.50
C VAL A 89 5.38 8.06 -10.24
N GLU A 90 5.37 7.07 -9.33
CA GLU A 90 4.64 7.20 -8.06
C GLU A 90 5.21 8.30 -7.17
N GLY A 91 6.53 8.44 -7.14
CA GLY A 91 7.22 9.49 -6.40
C GLY A 91 6.85 10.88 -6.91
N GLN A 92 7.00 11.07 -8.23
CA GLN A 92 6.75 12.34 -8.91
C GLN A 92 5.28 12.76 -8.91
N SER A 93 4.37 11.81 -8.82
CA SER A 93 2.92 12.09 -8.82
C SER A 93 2.33 12.27 -7.40
N ARG A 94 3.15 12.21 -6.34
CA ARG A 94 2.65 12.32 -4.96
C ARG A 94 2.73 13.75 -4.43
N HIS A 95 1.58 14.43 -4.41
CA HIS A 95 1.49 15.81 -3.90
C HIS A 95 1.40 15.93 -2.36
N ARG A 96 0.99 14.87 -1.66
CA ARG A 96 0.83 14.86 -0.20
C ARG A 96 1.68 13.77 0.43
N LEU A 97 2.52 14.15 1.39
CA LEU A 97 3.39 13.23 2.11
C LEU A 97 3.14 13.34 3.62
N SER A 98 2.99 12.20 4.29
CA SER A 98 2.95 12.15 5.76
C SER A 98 4.13 11.31 6.24
N LEU A 99 4.96 11.89 7.11
CA LEU A 99 6.18 11.28 7.64
C LEU A 99 6.07 11.12 9.15
N ASN A 100 6.70 10.07 9.65
CA ASN A 100 6.98 9.94 11.07
C ASN A 100 8.20 10.80 11.41
N ALA A 101 7.99 11.85 12.19
CA ALA A 101 8.95 12.89 12.51
C ALA A 101 9.77 12.49 13.74
N GLN A 102 10.48 11.37 13.63
CA GLN A 102 11.44 10.90 14.62
C GLN A 102 12.84 11.46 14.35
N SER A 103 13.72 11.41 15.35
CA SER A 103 15.13 11.86 15.26
C SER A 103 15.87 11.35 14.02
N ASP A 104 15.62 10.10 13.63
CA ASP A 104 16.36 9.40 12.59
C ASP A 104 15.99 9.88 11.17
N LEU A 105 14.90 10.65 11.05
CA LEU A 105 14.42 11.19 9.78
C LEU A 105 15.45 12.12 9.13
N LEU A 106 16.31 12.79 9.92
CA LEU A 106 17.29 13.76 9.45
C LEU A 106 18.12 13.22 8.26
N SER A 107 18.64 12.01 8.39
CA SER A 107 19.49 11.37 7.38
C SER A 107 18.75 11.04 6.08
N MET A 108 17.43 10.89 6.14
CA MET A 108 16.60 10.47 5.01
C MET A 108 15.96 11.63 4.25
N ILE A 109 15.93 12.85 4.81
CA ILE A 109 15.31 14.02 4.19
C ILE A 109 15.80 14.25 2.75
N PRO A 110 17.11 14.28 2.44
CA PRO A 110 17.56 14.52 1.08
C PRO A 110 17.03 13.49 0.08
N ALA A 111 17.05 12.20 0.45
CA ALA A 111 16.55 11.12 -0.41
C ALA A 111 15.03 11.16 -0.56
N LEU A 112 14.29 11.48 0.51
CA LEU A 112 12.83 11.60 0.48
C LEU A 112 12.37 12.71 -0.47
N PHE A 113 12.95 13.91 -0.36
CA PHE A 113 12.58 15.02 -1.23
C PHE A 113 13.16 14.92 -2.65
N SER A 114 14.19 14.11 -2.86
CA SER A 114 14.61 13.73 -4.22
C SER A 114 13.62 12.77 -4.89
N ARG A 115 12.98 11.89 -4.11
CA ARG A 115 11.99 10.93 -4.62
C ARG A 115 10.61 11.56 -4.82
N PHE A 116 10.22 12.47 -3.93
CA PHE A 116 8.92 13.13 -3.92
C PHE A 116 9.09 14.62 -4.19
N ASP A 117 9.45 14.96 -5.43
CA ASP A 117 9.75 16.33 -5.88
C ASP A 117 8.50 17.21 -6.05
N SER A 118 7.33 16.62 -6.28
CA SER A 118 6.05 17.34 -6.43
C SER A 118 5.27 17.56 -5.14
N VAL A 119 5.86 17.36 -3.95
CA VAL A 119 5.14 17.48 -2.67
C VAL A 119 4.77 18.94 -2.38
N THR A 120 3.48 19.20 -2.25
CA THR A 120 2.92 20.51 -1.86
C THR A 120 2.33 20.51 -0.45
N LYS A 121 2.05 19.33 0.12
CA LYS A 121 1.49 19.19 1.47
C LYS A 121 2.26 18.16 2.28
N LEU A 122 3.01 18.62 3.27
CA LEU A 122 3.76 17.77 4.20
C LEU A 122 3.05 17.70 5.56
N ALA A 123 2.91 16.49 6.10
CA ALA A 123 2.40 16.25 7.44
C ALA A 123 3.43 15.49 8.26
N LEU A 124 3.99 16.15 9.28
CA LEU A 124 4.90 15.56 10.25
C LEU A 124 4.11 15.05 11.45
N LYS A 125 4.25 13.77 11.78
CA LYS A 125 3.59 13.14 12.93
C LYS A 125 4.64 12.51 13.81
N CYS A 126 4.57 12.69 15.13
CA CYS A 126 5.46 12.00 16.05
C CYS A 126 4.64 11.47 17.23
N ASP A 127 4.93 10.24 17.63
CA ASP A 127 4.36 9.67 18.84
C ASP A 127 5.00 10.30 20.08
N ARG A 128 4.22 10.49 21.14
CA ARG A 128 4.68 11.12 22.41
C ARG A 128 5.79 10.35 23.13
N ARG A 129 6.03 9.09 22.73
CA ARG A 129 7.04 8.19 23.31
C ARG A 129 8.36 8.19 22.53
N SER A 130 8.38 8.78 21.33
CA SER A 130 9.56 8.81 20.47
C SER A 130 10.29 10.14 20.60
N ALA A 131 11.61 10.12 20.40
CA ALA A 131 12.37 11.35 20.20
C ALA A 131 11.90 12.01 18.90
N SER A 132 11.42 13.26 19.01
CA SER A 132 10.97 14.04 17.86
C SER A 132 12.14 14.46 16.98
N ILE A 133 11.81 14.77 15.73
CA ILE A 133 12.69 15.46 14.79
C ILE A 133 13.26 16.75 15.42
N GLY A 134 14.54 17.02 15.18
CA GLY A 134 15.23 18.23 15.65
C GLY A 134 15.23 19.38 14.63
N ASP A 135 15.78 20.52 15.05
CA ASP A 135 15.76 21.78 14.27
C ASP A 135 16.52 21.67 12.94
N ASP A 136 17.69 21.01 12.92
CA ASP A 136 18.47 20.81 11.69
C ASP A 136 17.65 20.14 10.59
N ALA A 137 16.82 19.17 10.96
CA ALA A 137 15.95 18.47 10.04
C ALA A 137 14.79 19.36 9.57
N LEU A 138 14.22 20.19 10.45
CA LEU A 138 13.20 21.17 10.04
C LEU A 138 13.77 22.23 9.09
N ILE A 139 15.02 22.66 9.30
CA ILE A 139 15.75 23.55 8.38
C ILE A 139 15.94 22.87 7.03
N LEU A 140 16.38 21.61 6.98
CA LEU A 140 16.52 20.90 5.70
C LEU A 140 15.18 20.74 4.96
N ILE A 141 14.10 20.50 5.69
CA ILE A 141 12.75 20.41 5.12
C ILE A 141 12.33 21.77 4.54
N SER A 142 12.53 22.87 5.28
CA SER A 142 12.11 24.20 4.82
C SER A 142 12.87 24.64 3.56
N LEU A 143 14.14 24.27 3.42
CA LEU A 143 14.92 24.52 2.21
C LEU A 143 14.40 23.77 0.97
N ARG A 144 13.64 22.68 1.16
CA ARG A 144 13.07 21.88 0.08
C ARG A 144 11.62 22.25 -0.26
N CYS A 145 10.86 22.75 0.71
CA CYS A 145 9.51 23.24 0.49
C CYS A 145 9.56 24.73 0.08
N ARG A 146 9.61 25.00 -1.24
CA ARG A 146 9.46 26.37 -1.76
C ARG A 146 8.02 26.86 -1.53
N ILE A 147 7.87 28.06 -0.98
CA ILE A 147 6.59 28.77 -0.82
C ILE A 147 6.17 29.35 -2.17
#